data_AF-A0A1M6ZYU1-F1
#
_entry.id   AF-A0A1M6ZYU1-F1
#
_cell.length_a   1.000
_cell.length_b   1.000
_cell.length_c   1.000
_cell.angle_alpha   90.00
_cell.angle_beta   90.00
_cell.angle_gamma   90.00
#
_symmetry.space_group_name_H-M   'P 1'
#
loop_
_entity.id
_entity.type
_entity.pdbx_description
1 polymer ?
#
loop_
_entity_poly.entity_id
_entity_poly.type
_entity_poly.pdbx_seq_one_letter_code
_entity_poly.pdbx_strand_id
1 'polypeptide(L)'
;MGVILNEAKLHTILEEIDLGINKLNDQKIIAFFNFLGLKDREDIPKNFLDWQTILVVLPDRNTLQEIRAYKTLISRITFLTNTNAEQIHIYDINEWKSATQNKTALQIRQFLKTNFGGAEKISKSPDWVKLK
;
A
#
# COMPACT_ATOMS: atom_id res chain seq x y z
N MET A 1 -23.78 -28.94 -33.42
CA MET A 1 -24.36 -29.00 -32.07
C MET A 1 -23.37 -28.37 -31.12
N GLY A 2 -23.70 -27.22 -30.54
CA GLY A 2 -22.82 -26.54 -29.57
C GLY A 2 -22.77 -27.32 -28.26
N VAL A 3 -21.56 -27.64 -27.81
CA VAL A 3 -21.24 -28.55 -26.69
C VAL A 3 -21.40 -27.87 -25.31
N ILE A 4 -21.84 -26.61 -25.28
CA ILE A 4 -21.81 -25.78 -24.07
C ILE A 4 -23.08 -26.01 -23.24
N LEU A 5 -22.90 -26.63 -22.08
CA LEU A 5 -23.92 -26.74 -21.04
C LEU A 5 -24.14 -25.36 -20.39
N ASN A 6 -25.34 -24.81 -20.58
CA ASN A 6 -25.91 -23.61 -19.93
C ASN A 6 -24.88 -22.59 -19.37
N GLU A 7 -24.33 -21.79 -20.28
CA GLU A 7 -23.34 -20.73 -20.03
C GLU A 7 -23.79 -19.71 -18.97
N ALA A 8 -25.07 -19.35 -18.94
CA ALA A 8 -25.61 -18.40 -17.96
C ALA A 8 -25.49 -18.93 -16.52
N LYS A 9 -25.67 -20.24 -16.31
CA LYS A 9 -25.49 -20.87 -15.00
C LYS A 9 -24.03 -20.86 -14.57
N LEU A 10 -23.09 -21.09 -15.50
CA LEU A 10 -21.66 -21.00 -15.21
C LEU A 10 -21.26 -19.58 -14.80
N HIS A 11 -21.72 -18.55 -15.53
CA HIS A 11 -21.46 -17.16 -15.16
C HIS A 11 -21.93 -16.81 -13.75
N THR A 12 -23.15 -17.21 -13.39
CA THR A 12 -23.69 -16.96 -12.05
C THR A 12 -22.83 -17.61 -10.96
N ILE A 13 -22.41 -18.87 -11.16
CA ILE A 13 -21.55 -19.59 -10.21
C ILE A 13 -20.18 -18.89 -10.07
N LEU A 14 -19.60 -18.44 -11.19
CA LEU A 14 -18.31 -17.73 -11.17
C LEU A 14 -18.41 -16.40 -10.42
N GLU A 15 -19.48 -15.63 -10.64
CA GLU A 15 -19.73 -14.38 -9.92
C GLU A 15 -19.86 -14.60 -8.40
N GLU A 16 -20.59 -15.64 -7.98
CA GLU A 16 -20.71 -16.01 -6.56
C GLU A 16 -19.34 -16.39 -5.95
N ILE A 17 -18.52 -17.15 -6.69
CA ILE A 17 -17.16 -17.52 -6.27
C ILE A 17 -16.29 -16.26 -6.14
N ASP A 18 -16.33 -15.36 -7.11
CA ASP A 18 -15.55 -14.12 -7.10
C ASP A 18 -15.94 -13.22 -5.93
N LEU A 19 -17.24 -13.09 -5.63
CA LEU A 19 -17.72 -12.38 -4.44
C LEU A 19 -17.19 -13.02 -3.15
N GLY A 20 -17.19 -14.35 -3.07
CA GLY A 20 -16.62 -15.10 -1.96
C GLY A 20 -15.12 -14.85 -1.79
N ILE A 21 -14.36 -14.90 -2.88
CA ILE A 21 -12.91 -14.63 -2.90
C ILE A 21 -12.62 -13.19 -2.46
N ASN A 22 -13.39 -12.21 -2.95
CA ASN A 22 -13.23 -10.81 -2.57
C ASN A 22 -13.45 -10.60 -1.07
N LYS A 23 -14.52 -11.18 -0.51
CA LYS A 23 -14.81 -11.11 0.92
C LYS A 23 -13.71 -11.75 1.77
N LEU A 24 -13.18 -12.90 1.35
CA LEU A 24 -12.04 -13.54 2.01
C LEU A 24 -10.78 -12.69 1.92
N ASN A 25 -10.55 -12.02 0.79
CA ASN A 25 -9.42 -11.12 0.64
C ASN A 25 -9.54 -9.88 1.54
N ASP A 26 -10.73 -9.29 1.67
CA ASP A 26 -10.95 -8.17 2.59
C ASP A 26 -10.65 -8.57 4.04
N GLN A 27 -11.03 -9.78 4.45
CA GLN A 27 -10.67 -10.32 5.76
C GLN A 27 -9.16 -10.47 5.93
N LYS A 28 -8.43 -10.92 4.88
CA LYS A 28 -6.96 -10.97 4.90
C LYS A 28 -6.35 -9.58 5.06
N ILE A 29 -6.86 -8.58 4.34
CA ILE A 29 -6.39 -7.18 4.46
C ILE A 29 -6.58 -6.68 5.89
N ILE A 30 -7.77 -6.85 6.46
CA ILE A 30 -8.06 -6.43 7.84
C ILE A 30 -7.12 -7.15 8.83
N ALA A 31 -6.96 -8.46 8.71
CA ALA A 31 -6.07 -9.23 9.58
C ALA A 31 -4.60 -8.76 9.46
N PHE A 32 -4.15 -8.47 8.24
CA PHE A 32 -2.82 -7.95 7.98
C PHE A 32 -2.62 -6.55 8.57
N PHE A 33 -3.61 -5.67 8.46
CA PHE A 33 -3.52 -4.32 9.03
C PHE A 33 -3.56 -4.35 10.56
N ASN A 34 -4.32 -5.28 11.15
CA ASN A 34 -4.27 -5.53 12.59
C ASN A 34 -2.88 -6.03 13.02
N PHE A 35 -2.28 -6.94 12.26
CA PHE A 35 -0.91 -7.43 12.51
C PHE A 35 0.13 -6.30 12.44
N LEU A 36 -0.03 -5.36 11.52
CA LEU A 36 0.81 -4.16 11.41
C LEU A 36 0.53 -3.08 12.48
N GLY A 37 -0.43 -3.31 13.40
CA GLY A 37 -0.81 -2.33 14.42
C GLY A 37 -1.54 -1.10 13.88
N LEU A 38 -2.20 -1.22 12.72
CA LEU A 38 -2.90 -0.10 12.06
C LEU A 38 -4.36 0.05 12.49
N LYS A 39 -4.90 -0.93 13.21
CA LYS A 39 -6.34 -1.01 13.54
C LYS A 39 -6.86 0.21 14.30
N ASP A 40 -6.12 0.62 15.33
CA ASP A 40 -6.57 1.62 16.30
C ASP A 40 -6.00 3.01 16.00
N ARG A 41 -5.34 3.15 14.84
CA ARG A 41 -4.73 4.41 14.41
C ARG A 41 -5.74 5.32 13.75
N GLU A 42 -5.84 6.55 14.27
CA GLU A 42 -6.78 7.56 13.78
C GLU A 42 -6.43 8.06 12.37
N ASP A 43 -5.16 7.99 11.97
CA ASP A 43 -4.69 8.48 10.66
C ASP A 43 -5.01 7.51 9.50
N ILE A 44 -5.59 6.34 9.78
CA ILE A 44 -5.92 5.31 8.80
C ILE A 44 -7.36 5.51 8.29
N PRO A 45 -7.58 5.73 6.97
CA PRO A 45 -8.92 5.96 6.44
C PRO A 45 -9.83 4.74 6.57
N LYS A 46 -11.01 4.87 7.19
CA LYS A 46 -11.93 3.74 7.44
C LYS A 46 -12.48 3.06 6.17
N ASN A 47 -12.44 3.75 5.04
CA ASN A 47 -12.90 3.28 3.74
C ASN A 47 -11.79 2.67 2.87
N PHE A 48 -10.65 2.28 3.44
CA PHE A 48 -9.53 1.71 2.67
C PHE A 48 -9.90 0.45 1.88
N LEU A 49 -10.96 -0.27 2.26
CA LEU A 49 -11.46 -1.45 1.55
C LEU A 49 -12.17 -1.11 0.23
N ASP A 50 -12.52 0.15 -0.01
CA ASP A 50 -13.15 0.56 -1.27
C ASP A 50 -12.10 0.87 -2.35
N TRP A 51 -10.82 0.99 -1.98
CA TRP A 51 -9.73 1.31 -2.90
C TRP A 51 -9.42 0.12 -3.81
N GLN A 52 -9.11 0.39 -5.08
CA GLN A 52 -8.74 -0.66 -6.02
C GLN A 52 -7.49 -1.42 -5.54
N THR A 53 -6.46 -0.70 -5.13
CA THR A 53 -5.25 -1.24 -4.51
C THR A 53 -4.78 -0.30 -3.42
N ILE A 54 -4.50 -0.86 -2.25
CA ILE A 54 -3.96 -0.15 -1.10
C ILE A 54 -2.43 -0.11 -1.22
N LEU A 55 -1.89 1.09 -1.25
CA LEU A 55 -0.45 1.34 -1.16
C LEU A 55 -0.06 1.46 0.32
N VAL A 56 0.72 0.51 0.80
CA VAL A 56 1.31 0.53 2.15
C VAL A 56 2.72 1.10 2.05
N VAL A 57 2.92 2.27 2.66
CA VAL A 57 4.20 2.98 2.72
C VAL A 57 4.93 2.62 4.00
N LEU A 58 6.14 2.11 3.86
CA LEU A 58 6.97 1.57 4.94
C LEU A 58 8.16 2.49 5.22
N PRO A 59 8.55 2.67 6.49
CA PRO A 59 9.66 3.55 6.85
C PRO A 59 11.03 2.95 6.47
N ASP A 60 11.17 1.63 6.41
CA ASP A 60 12.45 0.99 6.12
C ASP A 60 12.34 -0.32 5.32
N ARG A 61 13.49 -0.83 4.90
CA ARG A 61 13.61 -2.03 4.05
C ARG A 61 13.54 -3.34 4.84
N ASN A 62 13.83 -3.32 6.13
CA ASN A 62 13.77 -4.52 6.96
C ASN A 62 12.30 -4.90 7.17
N THR A 63 11.45 -3.94 7.50
CA THR A 63 9.99 -4.16 7.56
C THR A 63 9.46 -4.68 6.22
N LEU A 64 9.91 -4.12 5.09
CA LEU A 64 9.52 -4.63 3.77
C LEU A 64 9.93 -6.09 3.57
N GLN A 65 11.11 -6.49 4.04
CA GLN A 65 11.60 -7.86 3.90
C GLN A 65 10.74 -8.84 4.72
N GLU A 66 10.37 -8.47 5.95
CA GLU A 66 9.52 -9.27 6.84
C GLU A 66 8.13 -9.51 6.24
N ILE A 67 7.57 -8.49 5.60
CA ILE A 67 6.18 -8.55 5.09
C ILE A 67 6.09 -8.86 3.58
N ARG A 68 7.23 -9.05 2.90
CA ARG A 68 7.28 -9.25 1.44
C ARG A 68 6.40 -10.41 0.98
N ALA A 69 6.36 -11.49 1.75
CA ALA A 69 5.58 -12.69 1.44
C ALA A 69 4.08 -12.39 1.32
N TYR A 70 3.55 -11.42 2.07
CA TYR A 70 2.13 -11.09 2.04
C TYR A 70 1.70 -10.44 0.71
N LYS A 71 2.63 -9.86 -0.06
CA LYS A 71 2.35 -9.28 -1.38
C LYS A 71 1.69 -10.28 -2.34
N THR A 72 2.02 -11.57 -2.21
CA THR A 72 1.46 -12.63 -3.07
C THR A 72 0.27 -13.34 -2.43
N LEU A 73 0.10 -13.24 -1.11
CA LEU A 73 -0.97 -13.92 -0.36
C LEU A 73 -2.26 -13.10 -0.27
N ILE A 74 -2.14 -11.78 -0.38
CA ILE A 74 -3.20 -10.81 -0.24
C ILE A 74 -3.27 -10.03 -1.55
N SER A 75 -4.41 -10.05 -2.22
CA SER A 75 -4.63 -9.23 -3.40
C SER A 75 -4.90 -7.78 -3.01
N ARG A 76 -4.73 -6.86 -3.95
CA ARG A 76 -5.02 -5.43 -3.77
C ARG A 76 -4.14 -4.71 -2.73
N ILE A 77 -2.97 -5.27 -2.40
CA ILE A 77 -1.95 -4.55 -1.60
C ILE A 77 -0.66 -4.38 -2.40
N THR A 78 0.03 -3.26 -2.17
CA THR A 78 1.34 -2.98 -2.73
C THR A 78 2.18 -2.22 -1.71
N PHE A 79 3.50 -2.43 -1.74
CA PHE A 79 4.42 -1.81 -0.81
C PHE A 79 5.31 -0.77 -1.49
N LEU A 80 5.57 0.33 -0.80
CA LEU A 80 6.56 1.34 -1.14
C LEU A 80 7.42 1.63 0.10
N THR A 81 8.72 1.79 -0.06
CA THR A 81 9.59 2.25 1.04
C THR A 81 9.82 3.74 0.93
N ASN A 82 9.55 4.48 2.01
CA ASN A 82 9.91 5.88 2.17
C ASN A 82 10.72 6.05 3.47
N THR A 83 12.04 6.21 3.36
CA THR A 83 12.94 6.38 4.51
C THR A 83 12.77 7.69 5.27
N ASN A 84 11.95 8.60 4.74
CA ASN A 84 11.55 9.83 5.43
C ASN A 84 10.28 9.65 6.25
N ALA A 85 9.58 8.52 6.11
CA ALA A 85 8.41 8.22 6.93
C ALA A 85 8.82 7.79 8.33
N GLU A 86 8.11 8.30 9.33
CA GLU A 86 8.34 7.95 10.74
C GLU A 86 7.64 6.65 11.12
N GLN A 87 6.56 6.33 10.41
CA GLN A 87 5.74 5.14 10.65
C GLN A 87 5.14 4.61 9.35
N ILE A 88 4.45 3.48 9.43
CA ILE A 88 3.72 2.91 8.30
C ILE A 88 2.52 3.80 7.98
N HIS A 89 2.24 4.05 6.71
CA HIS A 89 1.04 4.75 6.25
C HIS A 89 0.35 3.98 5.13
N ILE A 90 -0.93 4.24 4.88
CA ILE A 90 -1.66 3.68 3.75
C ILE A 90 -2.27 4.77 2.89
N TYR A 91 -2.34 4.51 1.58
CA TYR A 91 -2.89 5.42 0.58
C TYR A 91 -3.58 4.62 -0.52
N ASP A 92 -4.42 5.28 -1.33
CA ASP A 92 -4.86 4.70 -2.60
C ASP A 92 -3.69 4.73 -3.61
N ILE A 93 -3.44 3.61 -4.29
CA ILE A 93 -2.44 3.56 -5.36
C ILE A 93 -2.69 4.61 -6.45
N ASN A 94 -3.94 4.99 -6.69
CA ASN A 94 -4.31 5.95 -7.73
C ASN A 94 -3.86 7.36 -7.36
N GLU A 95 -3.86 7.72 -6.07
CA GLU A 95 -3.26 8.96 -5.59
C GLU A 95 -1.76 8.98 -5.83
N TRP A 96 -1.08 7.87 -5.51
CA TRP A 96 0.36 7.72 -5.78
C TRP A 96 0.69 7.84 -7.26
N LYS A 97 -0.04 7.14 -8.13
CA LYS A 97 0.16 7.21 -9.58
C LYS A 97 -0.03 8.62 -10.09
N SER A 98 -1.14 9.27 -9.73
CA SER A 98 -1.44 10.63 -10.15
C SER A 98 -0.37 11.63 -9.68
N ALA A 99 0.13 11.46 -8.45
CA ALA A 99 1.18 12.31 -7.90
C ALA A 99 2.55 12.08 -8.56
N THR A 100 2.85 10.89 -9.08
CA THR A 100 4.21 10.53 -9.53
C THR A 100 4.36 10.31 -11.02
N GLN A 101 3.29 10.15 -11.79
CA GLN A 101 3.31 9.78 -13.21
C GLN A 101 4.21 10.66 -14.08
N ASN A 102 4.27 11.96 -13.81
CA ASN A 102 5.06 12.93 -14.59
C ASN A 102 6.37 13.34 -13.88
N LYS A 103 6.79 12.61 -12.85
CA LYS A 103 7.99 12.94 -12.06
C LYS A 103 9.14 11.99 -12.37
N THR A 104 10.34 12.54 -12.48
CA THR A 104 11.57 11.75 -12.54
C THR A 104 11.87 11.08 -11.20
N ALA A 105 12.75 10.08 -11.19
CA ALA A 105 13.16 9.42 -9.94
C ALA A 105 13.73 10.40 -8.89
N LEU A 106 14.45 11.44 -9.31
CA LEU A 106 14.98 12.47 -8.41
C LEU A 106 13.86 13.36 -7.84
N GLN A 107 12.90 13.75 -8.69
CA GLN A 107 11.72 14.51 -8.25
C GLN A 107 10.85 13.69 -7.29
N ILE A 108 10.68 12.38 -7.53
CA ILE A 108 9.97 11.49 -6.61
C ILE A 108 10.69 11.41 -5.27
N ARG A 109 12.02 11.25 -5.25
CA ARG A 109 12.80 11.26 -3.99
C ARG A 109 12.64 12.55 -3.21
N GLN A 110 12.63 13.70 -3.87
CA GLN A 110 12.41 14.98 -3.21
C GLN A 110 10.96 15.10 -2.69
N PHE A 111 10.00 14.67 -3.49
CA PHE A 111 8.57 14.67 -3.13
C PHE A 111 8.28 13.81 -1.90
N LEU A 112 8.90 12.63 -1.79
CA LEU A 112 8.79 11.72 -0.64
C LEU A 112 9.34 12.28 0.68
N LYS A 113 10.04 13.42 0.68
CA LYS A 113 10.51 14.05 1.93
C LYS A 113 9.38 14.68 2.73
N THR A 114 8.32 15.14 2.07
CA THR A 114 7.19 15.85 2.67
C THR A 114 5.83 15.22 2.37
N ASN A 115 5.80 14.14 1.58
CA ASN A 115 4.58 13.46 1.17
C ASN A 115 4.69 11.96 1.40
N PHE A 116 3.54 11.27 1.39
CA PHE A 116 3.45 9.82 1.58
C PHE A 116 4.20 9.38 2.85
N GLY A 117 3.84 9.96 3.98
CA GLY A 117 4.45 9.72 5.29
C GLY A 117 5.73 10.50 5.57
N GLY A 118 6.33 11.13 4.55
CA GLY A 118 7.55 11.91 4.71
C GLY A 118 7.35 13.13 5.63
N ALA A 119 8.19 13.24 6.65
CA ALA A 119 8.36 14.47 7.41
C ALA A 119 9.72 15.09 7.05
N GLU A 120 9.78 16.42 6.93
CA GLU A 120 11.05 17.13 6.77
C GLU A 120 11.93 16.85 7.98
N LYS A 121 12.94 15.98 7.80
CA LYS A 121 13.98 15.80 8.79
C LYS A 121 14.73 17.12 8.86
N ILE A 122 14.48 17.89 9.92
CA ILE A 122 15.31 19.05 10.27
C ILE A 122 16.73 18.51 10.34
N SER A 123 17.56 18.86 9.36
CA SER A 123 18.96 18.46 9.38
C SER A 123 19.54 19.06 10.65
N LYS A 124 19.93 18.24 11.63
CA LYS A 124 20.90 18.70 12.62
C LYS A 124 22.05 19.26 11.79
N SER A 125 22.29 20.56 11.96
CA SER A 125 23.43 21.28 11.42
C SER A 125 24.61 20.33 11.30
N PRO A 126 25.13 20.05 10.09
CA PRO A 126 26.28 19.16 10.01
C PRO A 126 27.42 19.85 10.76
N ASP A 127 27.89 19.21 11.85
CA ASP A 127 28.96 19.67 12.76
C ASP A 127 30.33 19.67 12.07
N TRP A 128 30.46 20.28 10.89
CA TRP A 128 31.74 20.75 10.40
C TRP A 128 31.96 22.15 10.98
N VAL A 129 32.27 22.20 12.27
CA VAL A 129 33.05 23.31 12.80
C VAL A 129 34.30 23.38 11.94
N LYS A 130 34.37 24.43 11.12
CA LYS A 130 35.58 24.78 10.37
C LYS A 130 36.73 24.83 11.37
N LEU A 131 37.60 23.83 11.34
CA LEU A 131 38.91 23.92 11.97
C LEU A 131 39.64 25.06 11.25
N LYS A 132 39.79 26.18 11.96
CA LYS A 132 40.68 27.28 11.59
C LYS A 132 42.10 26.94 11.99
#